data_AF-A0A538JZX2-F1
#
_entry.id   AF-A0A538JZX2-F1
#
_cell.length_a   1.000
_cell.length_b   1.000
_cell.length_c   1.000
_cell.angle_alpha   90.00
_cell.angle_beta   90.00
_cell.angle_gamma   90.00
#
_symmetry.space_group_name_H-M   'P 1'
#
loop_
_entity.id
_entity.type
_entity.pdbx_description
1 polymer ?
#
loop_
_entity_poly.entity_id
_entity_poly.type
_entity_poly.pdbx_seq_one_letter_code
_entity_poly.pdbx_strand_id
1 'polypeptide(L)'
;MARPSLLARFRRQEKRGPAGVRPAGPHRRSLPHPSQLRKERRALLRVREERLRDLGGLMLEMFRRDQFRQDLIVERCDELLALDERLQELDTLLAAAVSVRRAAPAARCACGAPLVWGSHFCANCGRPVAATPPVVGCAQCGSALAADAKFCAVCGHAVTAEQQAVAAGAEPPPELLE
;
A
#
# COMPACT_ATOMS: atom_id res chain seq x y z
N MET A 1 -73.21 14.13 14.22
CA MET A 1 -72.08 13.33 14.73
C MET A 1 -71.00 13.27 13.66
N ALA A 2 -69.92 14.05 13.80
CA ALA A 2 -68.82 14.08 12.83
C ALA A 2 -67.72 13.09 13.25
N ARG A 3 -67.37 12.15 12.36
CA ARG A 3 -66.31 11.16 12.59
C ARG A 3 -64.93 11.84 12.50
N PRO A 4 -64.01 11.60 13.45
CA PRO A 4 -62.67 12.16 13.38
C PRO A 4 -61.91 11.59 12.18
N SER A 5 -61.13 12.45 11.51
CA SER A 5 -60.38 12.08 10.30
C SER A 5 -59.26 11.09 10.60
N LEU A 6 -59.04 10.16 9.68
CA LEU A 6 -58.00 9.12 9.75
C LEU A 6 -56.60 9.69 10.01
N LEU A 7 -56.33 10.94 9.61
CA LEU A 7 -55.05 11.62 9.79
C LEU A 7 -54.70 11.93 11.26
N ALA A 8 -55.70 12.08 12.15
CA ALA A 8 -55.45 12.31 13.57
C ALA A 8 -54.95 11.05 14.30
N ARG A 9 -55.17 9.86 13.73
CA ARG A 9 -54.68 8.58 14.27
C ARG A 9 -53.20 8.34 13.95
N PHE A 10 -52.72 8.79 12.80
CA PHE A 10 -51.33 8.59 12.39
C PHE A 10 -50.34 9.47 13.18
N ARG A 11 -50.74 10.67 13.60
CA ARG A 11 -49.84 11.59 14.33
C ARG A 11 -49.58 11.22 15.80
N ARG A 12 -50.34 10.28 16.37
CA ARG A 12 -50.19 9.84 17.78
C ARG A 12 -49.42 8.51 17.90
N GLN A 13 -48.94 7.96 16.79
CA GLN A 13 -48.18 6.70 16.75
C GLN A 13 -46.66 6.89 16.64
N GLU A 14 -46.15 8.12 16.62
CA GLU A 14 -44.71 8.41 16.79
C GLU A 14 -44.29 8.46 18.27
N LYS A 15 -44.97 7.66 19.13
CA LYS A 15 -44.50 7.41 20.49
C LYS A 15 -43.34 6.42 20.44
N ARG A 16 -42.13 7.00 20.37
CA ARG A 16 -40.88 6.56 21.01
C ARG A 16 -40.73 5.04 21.21
N GLY A 17 -40.27 4.37 20.16
CA GLY A 17 -39.73 3.02 20.27
C GLY A 17 -38.44 2.99 21.10
N PRO A 18 -38.08 1.83 21.69
CA PRO A 18 -36.86 1.70 22.47
C PRO A 18 -35.65 1.99 21.58
N ALA A 19 -34.63 2.62 22.17
CA ALA A 19 -33.39 3.01 21.49
C ALA A 19 -32.82 1.82 20.73
N GLY A 20 -32.99 1.84 19.41
CA GLY A 20 -32.47 0.82 18.51
C GLY A 20 -30.95 0.78 18.65
N VAL A 21 -30.42 -0.38 19.00
CA VAL A 21 -29.02 -0.73 18.75
C VAL A 21 -28.77 -0.40 17.28
N ARG A 22 -27.88 0.57 17.00
CA ARG A 22 -27.49 0.90 15.63
C ARG A 22 -27.02 -0.40 14.99
N PRO A 23 -27.54 -0.81 13.81
CA PRO A 23 -27.06 -2.02 13.17
C PRO A 23 -25.55 -1.88 12.99
N ALA A 24 -24.81 -2.89 13.44
CA ALA A 24 -23.38 -2.96 13.21
C ALA A 24 -23.16 -2.78 11.70
N GLY A 25 -22.45 -1.71 11.32
CA GLY A 25 -22.14 -1.44 9.93
C GLY A 25 -21.47 -2.67 9.29
N PRO A 26 -21.56 -2.83 7.96
CA PRO A 26 -21.03 -4.02 7.29
C PRO A 26 -19.60 -4.27 7.74
N HIS A 27 -19.31 -5.50 8.16
CA HIS A 27 -17.97 -5.92 8.55
C HIS A 27 -17.02 -5.51 7.42
N ARG A 28 -16.13 -4.54 7.70
CA ARG A 28 -15.07 -4.19 6.76
C ARG A 28 -14.19 -5.41 6.64
N ARG A 29 -14.42 -6.22 5.60
CA ARG A 29 -13.53 -7.33 5.25
C ARG A 29 -12.14 -6.72 5.12
N SER A 30 -11.21 -7.20 5.95
CA SER A 30 -9.83 -6.74 5.89
C SER A 30 -9.29 -7.07 4.51
N LEU A 31 -8.75 -6.06 3.83
CA LEU A 31 -8.10 -6.26 2.55
C LEU A 31 -6.94 -7.27 2.74
N PRO A 32 -6.75 -8.26 1.85
CA PRO A 32 -5.64 -9.20 1.96
C PRO A 32 -4.29 -8.50 2.00
N HIS A 33 -3.30 -9.11 2.65
CA HIS A 33 -1.99 -8.48 2.79
C HIS A 33 -1.31 -8.31 1.41
N PRO A 34 -0.73 -7.13 1.08
CA PRO A 34 -0.21 -6.84 -0.25
C PRO A 34 0.90 -7.79 -0.71
N SER A 35 1.66 -8.41 0.20
CA SER A 35 2.66 -9.43 -0.18
C SER A 35 2.04 -10.72 -0.70
N GLN A 36 0.89 -11.13 -0.15
CA GLN A 36 0.15 -12.32 -0.59
C GLN A 36 -0.40 -12.11 -1.99
N LEU A 37 -1.03 -10.96 -2.24
CA LEU A 37 -1.54 -10.57 -3.55
C LEU A 37 -0.42 -10.55 -4.62
N ARG A 38 0.77 -10.02 -4.30
CA ARG A 38 1.92 -10.06 -5.22
C ARG A 38 2.43 -11.48 -5.48
N LYS A 39 2.40 -12.36 -4.48
CA LYS A 39 2.82 -13.76 -4.64
C LYS A 39 1.84 -14.52 -5.54
N GLU A 40 0.54 -14.37 -5.29
CA GLU A 40 -0.52 -14.97 -6.10
C GLU A 40 -0.45 -14.49 -7.56
N ARG A 41 -0.33 -13.17 -7.78
CA ARG A 41 -0.18 -12.60 -9.13
C ARG A 41 0.99 -13.21 -9.90
N ARG A 42 2.16 -13.34 -9.26
CA ARG A 42 3.34 -13.95 -9.89
C ARG A 42 3.13 -15.42 -10.23
N ALA A 43 2.41 -16.16 -9.39
CA ALA A 43 2.07 -17.55 -9.66
C ALA A 43 1.13 -17.66 -10.86
N LEU A 44 0.06 -16.86 -10.89
CA LEU A 44 -0.91 -16.86 -11.99
C LEU A 44 -0.31 -16.44 -13.33
N LEU A 45 0.63 -15.48 -13.34
CA LEU A 45 1.34 -15.11 -14.56
C LEU A 45 2.13 -16.28 -15.18
N ARG A 46 2.74 -17.13 -14.35
CA ARG A 46 3.45 -18.32 -14.83
C ARG A 46 2.48 -19.34 -15.43
N VAL A 47 1.38 -19.61 -14.73
CA VAL A 47 0.33 -20.52 -15.21
C VAL A 47 -0.25 -20.03 -16.53
N ARG A 48 -0.53 -18.73 -16.64
CA ARG A 48 -1.02 -18.11 -17.89
C ARG A 48 -0.04 -18.31 -19.04
N GLU A 49 1.24 -18.08 -18.80
CA GLU A 49 2.28 -18.25 -19.83
C GLU A 49 2.38 -19.70 -20.29
N GLU A 50 2.36 -20.65 -19.35
CA GLU A 50 2.32 -22.09 -19.65
C GLU A 50 1.10 -22.44 -20.50
N ARG A 51 -0.09 -21.99 -20.11
CA ARG A 51 -1.35 -22.26 -20.85
C ARG A 51 -1.38 -21.62 -22.24
N LEU A 52 -0.80 -20.43 -22.41
CA LEU A 52 -0.65 -19.82 -23.73
C LEU A 52 0.30 -20.64 -24.63
N ARG A 53 1.41 -21.15 -24.07
CA ARG A 53 2.32 -22.03 -24.79
C ARG A 53 1.63 -23.35 -25.17
N ASP A 54 0.88 -23.95 -24.24
CA ASP A 54 0.10 -25.17 -24.47
C ASP A 54 -0.96 -24.97 -25.58
N LEU A 55 -1.70 -23.85 -25.55
CA LEU A 55 -2.70 -23.52 -26.57
C LEU A 55 -2.08 -23.38 -27.96
N GLY A 56 -0.92 -22.72 -28.06
CA GLY A 56 -0.18 -22.60 -29.32
C GLY A 56 0.29 -23.97 -29.85
N GLY A 57 0.81 -24.82 -28.97
CA GLY A 57 1.19 -26.19 -29.31
C GLY A 57 0.01 -27.04 -29.77
N LEU A 58 -1.13 -26.92 -29.08
CA LEU A 58 -2.37 -27.58 -29.44
C LEU A 58 -2.85 -27.14 -30.83
N MET A 59 -2.88 -25.83 -31.10
CA MET A 59 -3.29 -25.28 -32.39
C MET A 59 -2.39 -25.77 -33.53
N LEU A 60 -1.07 -25.82 -33.30
CA LEU A 60 -0.11 -26.34 -34.28
C LEU A 60 -0.34 -27.83 -34.56
N GLU A 61 -0.56 -28.65 -33.52
CA GLU A 61 -0.83 -30.08 -33.69
C GLU A 61 -2.15 -30.34 -34.43
N MET A 62 -3.19 -29.54 -34.16
CA MET A 62 -4.47 -29.61 -34.86
C MET A 62 -4.32 -29.26 -36.35
N PHE A 63 -3.56 -28.20 -36.66
CA PHE A 63 -3.25 -27.81 -38.03
C PHE A 63 -2.46 -28.90 -38.77
N ARG A 64 -1.42 -29.45 -38.15
CA ARG A 64 -0.58 -30.51 -38.77
C ARG A 64 -1.35 -31.77 -39.11
N ARG A 65 -2.41 -32.08 -38.36
CA ARG A 65 -3.24 -33.28 -38.53
C ARG A 65 -4.52 -33.02 -39.32
N ASP A 66 -4.76 -31.76 -39.71
CA ASP A 66 -5.97 -31.27 -40.38
C ASP A 66 -7.26 -31.65 -39.63
N GLN A 67 -7.21 -31.65 -38.30
CA GLN A 67 -8.31 -32.02 -37.41
C GLN A 67 -8.62 -30.87 -36.46
N PHE A 68 -9.55 -30.01 -36.88
CA PHE A 68 -9.97 -28.84 -36.10
C PHE A 68 -11.19 -29.12 -35.23
N ARG A 69 -10.97 -29.16 -33.92
CA ARG A 69 -12.01 -29.13 -32.89
C ARG A 69 -12.12 -27.73 -32.28
N GLN A 70 -13.02 -26.93 -32.81
CA GLN A 70 -13.25 -25.56 -32.33
C GLN A 70 -13.64 -25.52 -30.84
N ASP A 71 -14.47 -26.44 -30.38
CA ASP A 71 -14.95 -26.47 -28.99
C ASP A 71 -13.80 -26.56 -27.98
N LEU A 72 -12.78 -27.36 -28.28
CA LEU A 72 -11.61 -27.49 -27.42
C LEU A 72 -10.80 -26.19 -27.37
N ILE A 73 -10.67 -25.48 -28.50
CA ILE A 73 -9.96 -24.20 -28.54
C ILE A 73 -10.71 -23.18 -27.69
N VAL A 74 -12.04 -23.11 -27.82
CA VAL A 74 -12.88 -22.21 -27.03
C VAL A 74 -12.73 -22.51 -25.54
N GLU A 75 -12.82 -23.77 -25.12
CA GLU A 75 -12.64 -24.18 -23.72
C GLU A 75 -11.28 -23.72 -23.15
N ARG A 76 -10.19 -23.89 -23.92
CA ARG A 76 -8.84 -23.47 -23.49
C ARG A 76 -8.69 -21.94 -23.47
N CYS A 77 -9.33 -21.24 -24.38
CA CYS A 77 -9.40 -19.78 -24.36
C CYS A 77 -10.18 -19.27 -23.14
N ASP A 78 -11.29 -19.91 -22.78
CA ASP A 78 -12.08 -19.53 -21.61
C ASP A 78 -11.28 -19.73 -20.31
N GLU A 79 -10.50 -20.81 -20.18
CA GLU A 79 -9.57 -21.00 -19.06
C GLU A 79 -8.53 -19.86 -18.97
N LEU A 80 -7.98 -19.41 -20.11
CA LEU A 80 -7.04 -18.30 -20.16
C LEU A 80 -7.70 -16.96 -19.81
N LEU A 81 -8.91 -16.71 -20.29
CA LEU A 81 -9.67 -15.51 -19.97
C LEU A 81 -10.02 -15.45 -18.48
N ALA A 82 -10.35 -16.57 -17.85
CA ALA A 82 -10.57 -16.64 -16.41
C ALA A 82 -9.30 -16.31 -15.61
N LEU A 83 -8.12 -16.75 -16.08
CA LEU A 83 -6.84 -16.36 -15.48
C LEU A 83 -6.58 -14.85 -15.63
N ASP A 84 -6.90 -14.28 -16.80
CA ASP A 84 -6.76 -12.85 -17.07
C ASP A 84 -7.67 -11.99 -16.20
N GLU A 85 -8.92 -12.40 -16.03
CA GLU A 85 -9.86 -11.75 -15.12
C GLU A 85 -9.34 -11.76 -13.68
N ARG A 86 -8.85 -12.91 -13.20
CA ARG A 86 -8.27 -13.01 -11.85
C ARG A 86 -7.02 -12.14 -11.69
N LEU A 87 -6.17 -12.07 -12.71
CA LEU A 87 -4.99 -11.20 -12.69
C LEU A 87 -5.39 -9.72 -12.63
N GLN A 88 -6.39 -9.31 -13.40
CA GLN A 88 -6.93 -7.95 -13.36
C GLN A 88 -7.52 -7.63 -11.98
N GLU A 89 -8.26 -8.56 -11.38
CA GLU A 89 -8.78 -8.40 -10.02
C GLU A 89 -7.63 -8.16 -9.02
N LEU A 90 -6.57 -8.97 -9.06
CA LEU A 90 -5.41 -8.81 -8.19
C LEU A 90 -4.71 -7.46 -8.41
N ASP A 91 -4.61 -6.99 -9.64
CA ASP A 91 -4.04 -5.69 -9.98
C ASP A 91 -4.88 -4.53 -9.42
N THR A 92 -6.20 -4.64 -9.48
CA THR A 92 -7.10 -3.64 -8.89
C THR A 92 -6.96 -3.61 -7.36
N LEU A 93 -6.87 -4.78 -6.71
CA LEU A 93 -6.68 -4.89 -5.26
C LEU A 93 -5.33 -4.33 -4.82
N LEU A 94 -4.26 -4.59 -5.59
CA LEU A 94 -2.94 -4.03 -5.33
C LEU A 94 -2.91 -2.51 -5.49
N ALA A 95 -3.57 -1.97 -6.52
CA ALA A 95 -3.70 -0.52 -6.72
C ALA A 95 -4.47 0.13 -5.57
N ALA A 96 -5.56 -0.48 -5.10
CA ALA A 96 -6.31 -0.05 -3.92
C ALA A 96 -5.43 -0.08 -2.64
N ALA A 97 -4.69 -1.17 -2.41
CA ALA A 97 -3.81 -1.30 -1.25
C ALA A 97 -2.66 -0.28 -1.23
N VAL A 98 -2.16 0.14 -2.40
CA VAL A 98 -1.14 1.20 -2.51
C VAL A 98 -1.75 2.59 -2.34
N SER A 99 -2.91 2.85 -2.94
CA SER A 99 -3.57 4.15 -2.81
C SER A 99 -4.01 4.44 -1.37
N VAL A 100 -4.52 3.46 -0.62
CA VAL A 100 -4.83 3.63 0.81
C VAL A 100 -3.60 4.03 1.63
N ARG A 101 -2.43 3.47 1.33
CA ARG A 101 -1.17 3.89 1.98
C ARG A 101 -0.74 5.31 1.59
N ARG A 102 -0.96 5.72 0.34
CA ARG A 102 -0.63 7.07 -0.12
C ARG A 102 -1.63 8.13 0.36
N ALA A 103 -2.88 7.75 0.62
CA ALA A 103 -3.94 8.64 1.08
C ALA A 103 -3.86 8.99 2.57
N ALA A 104 -3.00 8.32 3.35
CA ALA A 104 -2.66 8.81 4.68
C ALA A 104 -2.11 10.24 4.54
N PRO A 105 -2.62 11.21 5.33
CA PRO A 105 -2.27 12.62 5.13
C PRO A 105 -0.75 12.77 5.19
N ALA A 106 -0.17 13.31 4.12
CA ALA A 106 1.25 13.66 4.12
C ALA A 106 1.49 14.56 5.32
N ALA A 107 2.33 14.10 6.26
CA ALA A 107 2.73 14.92 7.40
C ALA A 107 3.21 16.27 6.86
N ARG A 108 2.78 17.38 7.48
CA ARG A 108 3.23 18.71 7.04
C ARG A 108 4.34 19.18 7.95
N CYS A 109 5.35 19.80 7.36
CA CYS A 109 6.34 20.53 8.13
C CYS A 109 5.71 21.78 8.75
N ALA A 110 6.29 22.33 9.82
CA ALA A 110 5.92 23.63 10.37
C ALA A 110 6.02 24.78 9.33
N CYS A 111 6.80 24.61 8.25
CA CYS A 111 6.85 25.56 7.14
C CYS A 111 5.68 25.42 6.14
N GLY A 112 4.76 24.47 6.34
CA GLY A 112 3.60 24.22 5.47
C GLY A 112 3.82 23.23 4.33
N ALA A 113 5.08 22.88 4.01
CA ALA A 113 5.40 21.94 2.95
C ALA A 113 5.01 20.48 3.27
N PRO A 114 4.54 19.70 2.28
CA PRO A 114 4.26 18.28 2.47
C PRO A 114 5.57 17.50 2.68
N LEU A 115 5.60 16.64 3.70
CA LEU A 115 6.70 15.73 3.97
C LEU A 115 6.48 14.41 3.24
N VAL A 116 7.56 13.86 2.71
CA VAL A 116 7.57 12.53 2.11
C VAL A 116 7.65 11.50 3.24
N TRP A 117 6.91 10.39 3.09
CA TRP A 117 6.96 9.30 4.06
C TRP A 117 8.40 8.80 4.25
N GLY A 118 8.87 8.78 5.51
CA GLY A 118 10.24 8.37 5.85
C GLY A 118 11.31 9.45 5.69
N SER A 119 10.96 10.71 5.38
CA SER A 119 11.95 11.79 5.36
C SER A 119 12.36 12.20 6.78
N HIS A 120 13.65 12.26 7.07
CA HIS A 120 14.18 12.87 8.31
C HIS A 120 14.22 14.40 8.23
N PHE A 121 14.22 14.97 7.02
CA PHE A 121 14.32 16.41 6.75
C PHE A 121 13.22 16.88 5.81
N CYS A 122 12.79 18.13 5.97
CA CYS A 122 11.90 18.79 5.01
C CYS A 122 12.68 19.23 3.76
N ALA A 123 12.27 18.75 2.58
CA ALA A 123 12.90 19.13 1.30
C ALA A 123 12.76 20.64 0.97
N ASN A 124 11.84 21.35 1.61
CA ASN A 124 11.60 22.78 1.36
C ASN A 124 12.38 23.70 2.32
N CYS A 125 12.50 23.35 3.60
CA CYS A 125 13.10 24.24 4.61
C CYS A 125 14.30 23.65 5.35
N GLY A 126 14.71 22.41 5.04
CA GLY A 126 15.86 21.73 5.65
C GLY A 126 15.69 21.36 7.13
N ARG A 127 14.55 21.70 7.76
CA ARG A 127 14.31 21.42 9.18
C ARG A 127 14.10 19.92 9.42
N PRO A 128 14.56 19.39 10.56
CA PRO A 128 14.31 18.01 10.94
C PRO A 128 12.83 17.78 11.21
N VAL A 129 12.33 16.61 10.83
CA VAL A 129 10.94 16.21 11.05
C VAL A 129 10.83 15.62 12.45
N ALA A 130 10.02 16.23 13.33
CA ALA A 130 9.88 15.79 14.73
C ALA A 130 9.38 14.35 14.90
N ALA A 131 8.62 13.83 13.93
CA ALA A 131 8.12 12.45 13.93
C ALA A 131 9.18 11.40 13.55
N THR A 132 10.25 11.83 12.87
CA THR A 132 11.40 11.00 12.47
C THR A 132 12.67 11.80 12.73
N PRO A 133 13.01 12.03 14.02
CA PRO A 133 14.16 12.84 14.36
C PRO A 133 15.43 12.23 13.73
N PRO A 134 16.34 13.06 13.20
CA PRO A 134 17.64 12.58 12.74
C PRO A 134 18.45 12.07 13.93
N VAL A 135 19.18 10.98 13.72
CA VAL A 135 19.89 10.24 14.77
C VAL A 135 21.08 11.01 15.34
N VAL A 136 21.68 11.94 14.59
CA VAL A 136 22.88 12.68 15.02
C VAL A 136 22.76 14.18 14.73
N GLY A 137 23.11 14.99 15.74
CA GLY A 137 23.26 16.45 15.65
C GLY A 137 24.74 16.86 15.69
N CYS A 138 25.06 18.00 15.06
CA CYS A 138 26.38 18.60 15.08
C CYS A 138 26.78 19.01 16.51
N ALA A 139 28.03 18.74 16.90
CA ALA A 139 28.54 18.99 18.25
C ALA A 139 28.63 20.49 18.56
N GLN A 140 28.82 21.31 17.52
CA GLN A 140 29.05 22.74 17.68
C GLN A 140 27.75 23.56 17.67
N CYS A 141 26.80 23.23 16.78
CA CYS A 141 25.60 24.03 16.58
C CYS A 141 24.29 23.26 16.77
N GLY A 142 24.35 21.96 17.06
CA GLY A 142 23.19 21.10 17.25
C GLY A 142 22.40 20.81 15.97
N SER A 143 22.84 21.31 14.80
CA SER A 143 22.14 21.05 13.54
C SER A 143 22.20 19.57 13.20
N ALA A 144 21.06 19.00 12.83
CA ALA A 144 20.99 17.63 12.36
C ALA A 144 21.91 17.36 11.17
N LEU A 145 22.63 16.23 11.21
CA LEU A 145 23.57 15.80 10.19
C LEU A 145 22.99 14.66 9.34
N ALA A 146 23.38 14.58 8.07
CA ALA A 146 23.09 13.44 7.22
C ALA A 146 24.07 12.28 7.52
N ALA A 147 23.68 11.04 7.19
CA ALA A 147 24.45 9.83 7.47
C ALA A 147 25.92 9.90 7.02
N ASP A 148 26.18 10.50 5.86
CA ASP A 148 27.53 10.60 5.25
C ASP A 148 28.12 12.01 5.27
N ALA A 149 27.61 12.90 6.14
CA ALA A 149 28.06 14.29 6.18
C ALA A 149 29.49 14.38 6.75
N LYS A 150 30.45 14.84 5.93
CA LYS A 150 31.82 15.16 6.38
C LYS A 150 31.93 16.52 7.07
N PHE A 151 31.03 17.44 6.70
CA PHE A 151 30.94 18.79 7.26
C PHE A 151 29.48 19.14 7.55
N CYS A 152 29.27 19.97 8.57
CA CYS A 152 27.97 20.53 8.90
C CYS A 152 27.54 21.53 7.82
N ALA A 153 26.37 21.31 7.20
CA ALA A 153 25.82 22.22 6.18
C ALA A 153 25.39 23.60 6.73
N VAL A 154 25.28 23.76 8.06
CA VAL A 154 24.83 24.99 8.71
C VAL A 154 26.00 25.84 9.24
N CYS A 155 26.96 25.24 9.93
CA CYS A 155 28.10 25.97 10.52
C CYS A 155 29.46 25.66 9.87
N GLY A 156 29.52 24.71 8.92
CA GLY A 156 30.77 24.34 8.24
C GLY A 156 31.74 23.50 9.06
N HIS A 157 31.42 23.17 10.32
CA HIS A 157 32.31 22.38 11.18
C HIS A 157 32.47 20.95 10.67
N ALA A 158 33.70 20.43 10.74
CA ALA A 158 33.96 19.03 10.41
C ALA A 158 33.20 18.11 11.37
N VAL A 159 32.55 17.10 10.82
CA VAL A 159 31.84 16.11 11.63
C VAL A 159 32.87 15.16 12.21
N THR A 160 32.82 14.90 13.52
CA THR A 160 33.77 13.99 14.17
C THR A 160 33.53 12.54 13.76
N ALA A 161 34.55 11.68 13.89
CA ALA A 161 34.44 10.27 13.54
C ALA A 161 33.32 9.55 14.32
N GLU A 162 33.09 9.93 15.58
CA GLU A 162 31.97 9.42 16.40
C GLU A 162 30.60 9.85 15.86
N GLN A 163 30.48 11.10 15.39
CA GLN A 163 29.25 11.59 14.76
C GLN A 163 28.98 10.93 13.40
N GLN A 164 30.02 10.55 12.66
CA GLN A 164 29.91 9.83 11.39
C GLN A 164 29.53 8.36 11.58
N ALA A 165 30.15 7.67 12.54
CA ALA A 165 29.87 6.25 12.81
C ALA A 165 28.42 6.01 13.26
N VAL A 166 27.90 6.91 14.10
CA VAL A 166 26.52 6.82 14.62
C VAL A 166 25.50 7.26 13.56
N ALA A 167 25.84 8.22 12.69
CA ALA A 167 24.95 8.66 11.61
C ALA A 167 24.85 7.64 10.46
N ALA A 168 25.90 6.87 10.21
CA ALA A 168 25.96 5.81 9.19
C ALA A 168 25.27 4.50 9.58
N GLY A 169 24.80 4.36 10.83
CA GLY A 169 24.05 3.18 11.28
C GLY A 169 24.87 1.88 11.23
N ALA A 170 26.18 1.95 11.46
CA ALA A 170 27.01 0.76 11.63
C ALA A 170 26.99 0.31 13.11
N GLU A 171 26.59 -0.95 13.36
CA GLU A 171 26.85 -1.59 14.65
C GLU A 171 28.35 -1.49 14.99
N PRO A 172 28.73 -1.13 16.23
CA PRO A 172 30.13 -1.11 16.62
C PRO A 172 30.69 -2.55 16.57
N PRO A 173 31.90 -2.78 16.01
CA PRO A 173 32.54 -4.10 16.11
C PRO A 173 32.82 -4.41 17.59
N PRO A 174 32.62 -5.66 18.05
CA PRO A 174 32.84 -6.03 19.44
C PRO A 174 34.32 -5.84 19.79
N GLU A 175 34.57 -5.05 20.85
CA GLU A 175 35.88 -4.92 21.47
C GLU A 175 36.36 -6.30 21.95
N LEU A 176 37.45 -6.77 21.35
CA LEU A 176 38.22 -7.92 21.82
C LEU A 176 38.89 -7.52 23.14
N LEU A 177 38.31 -7.96 24.25
CA LEU A 177 39.01 -8.04 25.53
C LEU A 177 40.08 -9.12 25.44
N GLU A 178 41.31 -8.70 25.76
CA GLU A 178 42.50 -9.53 25.98
C GLU A 178 42.29 -10.63 27.03
#